data_AF-A0A1W9PLI6-F1
#
_entry.id   AF-A0A1W9PLI6-F1
#
_cell.length_a   1.000
_cell.length_b   1.000
_cell.length_c   1.000
_cell.angle_alpha   90.00
_cell.angle_beta   90.00
_cell.angle_gamma   90.00
#
_symmetry.space_group_name_H-M   'P 1'
#
loop_
_entity.id
_entity.type
_entity.pdbx_description
1 polymer ?
#
loop_
_entity_poly.entity_id
_entity_poly.type
_entity_poly.pdbx_seq_one_letter_code
_entity_poly.pdbx_strand_id
1 'polypeptide(L)'
;MNEEKDLYELIRPKALLKAMNKDAEMAIQGDCNVDGFIVISKFPFRIGREYRTEVINEETIIKVRHRKNDVKRNNDLYLIDNGERLHISREHLQIEKSGDHYFITDRNSTCGVGVNQKRIGKDMQEHSLELKSGDMVKIGTEHTPYVYKFIAFD
;
A
#
# COMPACT_ATOMS: atom_id res chain seq x y z
N MET A 1 -25.74 2.63 -25.62
CA MET A 1 -24.69 2.37 -24.61
C MET A 1 -23.83 1.26 -25.15
N ASN A 2 -22.51 1.45 -25.15
CA ASN A 2 -21.59 0.43 -25.64
C ASN A 2 -21.12 -0.37 -24.42
N GLU A 3 -21.75 -1.51 -24.16
CA GLU A 3 -21.53 -2.34 -22.98
C GLU A 3 -20.04 -2.66 -22.75
N GLU A 4 -19.26 -2.82 -23.83
CA GLU A 4 -17.82 -3.04 -23.77
C GLU A 4 -17.06 -1.85 -23.17
N LYS A 5 -17.47 -0.62 -23.52
CA LYS A 5 -16.86 0.61 -23.01
C LYS A 5 -17.20 0.81 -21.54
N ASP A 6 -18.46 0.56 -21.17
CA ASP A 6 -18.92 0.70 -19.79
C ASP A 6 -18.25 -0.35 -18.88
N LEU A 7 -18.05 -1.57 -19.39
CA LEU A 7 -17.30 -2.61 -18.70
C LEU A 7 -15.83 -2.25 -18.54
N TYR A 8 -15.19 -1.72 -19.59
CA TYR A 8 -13.80 -1.26 -19.54
C TYR A 8 -13.60 -0.18 -18.47
N GLU A 9 -14.49 0.81 -18.40
CA GLU A 9 -14.44 1.86 -17.38
C GLU A 9 -14.67 1.33 -15.96
N LEU A 10 -15.45 0.25 -15.81
CA LEU A 10 -15.70 -0.38 -14.51
C LEU A 10 -14.49 -1.16 -13.99
N ILE A 11 -13.72 -1.79 -14.88
CA ILE A 11 -12.60 -2.67 -14.51
C ILE A 11 -11.23 -1.97 -14.57
N ARG A 12 -11.12 -0.81 -15.23
CA ARG A 12 -9.85 -0.10 -15.36
C ARG A 12 -9.32 0.30 -13.98
N PRO A 13 -8.02 0.09 -13.69
CA PRO A 13 -7.38 0.65 -12.51
C PRO A 13 -7.51 2.17 -12.49
N LYS A 14 -7.69 2.75 -11.30
CA LYS A 14 -7.68 4.21 -11.12
C LYS A 14 -6.26 4.73 -10.91
N ALA A 15 -5.42 3.93 -10.25
CA ALA A 15 -4.00 4.18 -10.07
C ALA A 15 -3.24 2.87 -9.79
N LEU A 16 -1.91 2.92 -9.82
CA LEU A 16 -1.01 1.83 -9.43
C LEU A 16 0.07 2.32 -8.47
N LEU A 17 0.61 1.39 -7.69
CA LEU A 17 1.93 1.51 -7.09
C LEU A 17 2.84 0.43 -7.69
N LYS A 18 3.88 0.82 -8.40
CA LYS A 18 4.88 -0.10 -8.95
C LYS A 18 5.98 -0.33 -7.94
N ALA A 19 6.27 -1.58 -7.58
CA ALA A 19 7.44 -1.92 -6.78
C ALA A 19 8.74 -1.53 -7.50
N MET A 20 9.66 -0.88 -6.77
CA MET A 20 10.88 -0.32 -7.35
C MET A 20 12.12 -1.17 -7.07
N ASN A 21 11.97 -2.20 -6.24
CA ASN A 21 12.99 -3.18 -5.92
C ASN A 21 12.34 -4.52 -5.53
N LYS A 22 13.16 -5.56 -5.39
CA LYS A 22 12.71 -6.91 -5.10
C LYS A 22 12.06 -7.04 -3.72
N ASP A 23 12.55 -6.30 -2.71
CA ASP A 23 11.99 -6.37 -1.36
C ASP A 23 10.58 -5.78 -1.30
N ALA A 24 10.35 -4.66 -2.00
CA ALA A 24 9.04 -4.06 -2.17
C ALA A 24 8.10 -4.98 -2.94
N GLU A 25 8.58 -5.65 -3.99
CA GLU A 25 7.80 -6.63 -4.75
C GLU A 25 7.40 -7.83 -3.89
N MET A 26 8.36 -8.42 -3.16
CA MET A 26 8.14 -9.54 -2.25
C MET A 26 7.22 -9.21 -1.07
N ALA A 27 7.11 -7.93 -0.71
CA ALA A 27 6.19 -7.46 0.32
C ALA A 27 4.72 -7.50 -0.13
N ILE A 28 4.42 -7.47 -1.44
CA ILE A 28 3.05 -7.44 -1.95
C ILE A 28 2.47 -8.85 -1.95
N GLN A 29 1.49 -9.08 -1.07
CA GLN A 29 0.68 -10.31 -1.08
C GLN A 29 -0.78 -10.06 -1.44
N GLY A 30 -1.41 -11.09 -1.99
CA GLY A 30 -2.83 -11.12 -2.31
C GLY A 30 -3.18 -10.62 -3.71
N ASP A 31 -4.48 -10.56 -3.98
CA ASP A 31 -5.08 -10.45 -5.32
C ASP A 31 -4.83 -9.09 -6.03
N CYS A 32 -4.19 -8.14 -5.34
CA CYS A 32 -3.87 -6.83 -5.91
C CYS A 32 -2.46 -6.76 -6.51
N ASN A 33 -1.66 -7.84 -6.40
CA ASN A 33 -0.37 -7.95 -7.08
C ASN A 33 -0.55 -8.45 -8.52
N VAL A 34 -0.16 -7.63 -9.48
CA VAL A 34 -0.01 -8.05 -10.89
C VAL A 34 1.41 -7.69 -11.31
N ASP A 35 2.31 -8.68 -11.33
CA ASP A 35 3.70 -8.52 -11.80
C ASP A 35 4.47 -7.34 -11.13
N GLY A 36 4.37 -7.24 -9.80
CA GLY A 36 5.03 -6.19 -9.02
C GLY A 36 4.30 -4.85 -9.00
N PHE A 37 3.07 -4.81 -9.52
CA PHE A 37 2.17 -3.67 -9.40
C PHE A 37 1.07 -3.94 -8.37
N ILE A 38 0.82 -2.96 -7.51
CA ILE A 38 -0.37 -2.90 -6.66
C ILE A 38 -1.45 -2.16 -7.43
N VAL A 39 -2.56 -2.82 -7.71
CA VAL A 39 -3.72 -2.24 -8.41
C VAL A 39 -4.63 -1.49 -7.43
N ILE A 40 -4.88 -0.21 -7.71
CA ILE A 40 -5.83 0.63 -6.95
C ILE A 40 -7.09 0.85 -7.80
N SER A 41 -8.14 0.09 -7.52
CA SER A 41 -9.44 0.18 -8.21
C SER A 41 -10.44 1.11 -7.53
N LYS A 42 -10.23 1.43 -6.24
CA LYS A 42 -11.14 2.26 -5.44
C LYS A 42 -10.37 3.13 -4.44
N PHE A 43 -10.98 4.26 -4.08
CA PHE A 43 -10.52 5.16 -3.03
C PHE A 43 -11.57 5.26 -1.92
N PRO A 44 -11.17 5.47 -0.65
CA PRO A 44 -9.79 5.45 -0.15
C PRO A 44 -9.16 4.05 -0.31
N PHE A 45 -7.87 4.00 -0.58
CA PHE A 45 -7.09 2.77 -0.66
C PHE A 45 -6.13 2.69 0.52
N ARG A 46 -6.37 1.74 1.43
CA ARG A 46 -5.66 1.64 2.71
C ARG A 46 -4.60 0.55 2.68
N ILE A 47 -3.40 0.88 3.13
CA ILE A 47 -2.26 -0.05 3.20
C ILE A 47 -1.78 -0.18 4.65
N GLY A 48 -1.44 -1.39 5.05
CA GLY A 48 -0.77 -1.66 6.32
C GLY A 48 -0.07 -3.01 6.33
N ARG A 49 0.48 -3.40 7.48
CA ARG A 49 1.25 -4.64 7.64
C ARG A 49 0.37 -5.86 7.88
N GLU A 50 0.68 -6.98 7.23
CA GLU A 50 0.15 -8.30 7.58
C GLU A 50 0.75 -8.78 8.91
N TYR A 51 -0.10 -9.18 9.84
CA TYR A 51 0.28 -9.56 11.21
C TYR A 51 0.30 -11.09 11.42
N ARG A 52 0.12 -11.89 10.35
CA ARG A 52 -0.19 -13.33 10.46
C ARG A 52 0.92 -14.25 9.95
N THR A 53 2.12 -14.11 10.50
CA THR A 53 3.20 -15.10 10.39
C THR A 53 3.46 -15.71 11.77
N GLU A 54 3.35 -17.02 11.88
CA GLU A 54 3.89 -17.77 13.04
C GLU A 54 5.16 -18.47 12.57
N VAL A 55 6.26 -18.30 13.29
CA VAL A 55 7.48 -19.08 13.05
C VAL A 55 7.31 -20.41 13.78
N ILE A 56 7.32 -21.51 13.06
CA ILE A 56 7.35 -22.86 13.64
C ILE A 56 8.62 -23.52 13.11
N ASN A 57 9.53 -23.89 14.02
CA ASN A 57 10.78 -24.61 13.70
C ASN A 57 11.67 -23.91 12.65
N GLU A 58 12.02 -22.64 12.87
CA GLU A 58 12.92 -21.83 11.99
C GLU A 58 12.40 -21.58 10.56
N GLU A 59 11.25 -22.12 10.20
CA GLU A 59 10.52 -21.79 8.97
C GLU A 59 9.40 -20.77 9.28
N THR A 60 9.36 -19.69 8.49
CA THR A 60 8.26 -18.72 8.56
C THR A 60 7.02 -19.34 7.91
N ILE A 61 6.15 -19.93 8.73
CA ILE A 61 4.86 -20.46 8.26
C ILE A 61 3.84 -19.32 8.27
N ILE A 62 3.44 -18.88 7.08
CA ILE A 62 2.29 -17.99 6.92
C ILE A 62 1.04 -18.81 7.25
N LYS A 63 0.51 -18.69 8.48
CA LYS A 63 -0.81 -19.24 8.82
C LYS A 63 -1.88 -18.44 8.10
N VAL A 64 -2.18 -18.85 6.87
CA VAL A 64 -3.39 -18.45 6.16
C VAL A 64 -4.55 -19.02 6.97
N ARG A 65 -5.19 -18.20 7.82
CA ARG A 65 -6.45 -18.61 8.43
C ARG A 65 -7.46 -18.84 7.30
N HIS A 66 -7.90 -20.09 7.12
CA HIS A 66 -9.20 -20.35 6.49
C HIS A 66 -10.25 -19.63 7.36
N ARG A 67 -10.69 -18.45 6.91
CA ARG A 67 -11.47 -17.52 7.73
C ARG A 67 -12.90 -18.02 7.92
N LYS A 68 -13.29 -18.29 9.17
CA LYS A 68 -14.67 -18.01 9.61
C LYS A 68 -14.95 -16.54 9.31
N ASN A 69 -16.07 -16.29 8.65
CA ASN A 69 -16.60 -14.98 8.29
C ASN A 69 -16.53 -13.99 9.46
N ASP A 70 -16.42 -12.69 9.14
CA ASP A 70 -16.82 -11.53 9.97
C ASP A 70 -15.78 -10.70 10.76
N VAL A 71 -14.48 -10.72 10.43
CA VAL A 71 -13.57 -9.65 10.88
C VAL A 71 -13.45 -8.58 9.79
N LYS A 72 -14.01 -7.40 10.04
CA LYS A 72 -13.91 -6.20 9.17
C LYS A 72 -12.44 -5.93 8.85
N ARG A 73 -12.10 -5.88 7.57
CA ARG A 73 -10.73 -5.53 7.12
C ARG A 73 -10.54 -4.03 7.32
N ASN A 74 -9.42 -3.65 7.94
CA ASN A 74 -9.05 -2.23 8.13
C ASN A 74 -8.19 -1.67 6.98
N ASN A 75 -7.58 -2.56 6.18
CA ASN A 75 -6.81 -2.20 4.99
C ASN A 75 -7.36 -2.93 3.76
N ASP A 76 -7.12 -2.33 2.60
CA ASP A 76 -7.35 -2.94 1.29
C ASP A 76 -6.16 -3.82 0.89
N LEU A 77 -4.93 -3.41 1.23
CA LEU A 77 -3.70 -4.19 1.07
C LEU A 77 -2.98 -4.40 2.40
N TYR A 78 -2.49 -5.63 2.59
CA TYR A 78 -1.63 -6.01 3.70
C TYR A 78 -0.25 -6.42 3.14
N LEU A 79 0.78 -5.62 3.44
CA LEU A 79 2.17 -5.89 3.05
C LEU A 79 2.85 -6.77 4.09
N ILE A 80 3.71 -7.69 3.64
CA ILE A 80 4.63 -8.38 4.54
C ILE A 80 5.81 -7.46 4.85
N ASP A 81 6.12 -7.33 6.14
CA ASP A 81 7.29 -6.58 6.60
C ASP A 81 8.44 -7.55 6.92
N ASN A 82 9.25 -7.89 5.90
CA ASN A 82 10.42 -8.76 5.98
C ASN A 82 11.72 -8.03 6.34
N GLY A 83 11.67 -6.73 6.62
CA GLY A 83 12.84 -5.93 6.95
C GLY A 83 13.45 -6.36 8.28
N GLU A 84 14.75 -6.11 8.46
CA GLU A 84 15.45 -6.37 9.73
C GLU A 84 14.81 -5.62 10.92
N ARG A 85 14.13 -4.51 10.63
CA ARG A 85 13.38 -3.70 11.59
C ARG A 85 11.94 -3.57 11.15
N LEU A 86 11.08 -3.23 12.10
CA LEU A 86 9.68 -3.00 11.84
C LEU A 86 9.46 -1.64 11.16
N HIS A 87 9.20 -1.64 9.86
CA HIS A 87 8.96 -0.43 9.08
C HIS A 87 7.47 -0.15 8.88
N ILE A 88 6.63 -1.19 8.82
CA ILE A 88 5.23 -1.06 8.43
C ILE A 88 4.30 -1.25 9.65
N SER A 89 3.60 -0.19 10.07
CA SER A 89 2.48 -0.28 11.02
C SER A 89 1.29 -1.08 10.48
N ARG A 90 0.45 -1.63 11.38
CA ARG A 90 -0.74 -2.42 11.01
C ARG A 90 -1.73 -1.63 10.16
N GLU A 91 -1.84 -0.33 10.41
CA GLU A 91 -2.58 0.65 9.61
C GLU A 91 -1.56 1.75 9.33
N HIS A 92 -1.02 1.81 8.13
CA HIS A 92 0.15 2.64 7.86
C HIS A 92 -0.22 3.91 7.13
N LEU A 93 -0.89 3.76 5.99
CA LEU A 93 -1.24 4.88 5.13
C LEU A 93 -2.55 4.65 4.42
N GLN A 94 -3.10 5.72 3.85
CA GLN A 94 -4.15 5.66 2.85
C GLN A 94 -3.83 6.58 1.69
N ILE A 95 -4.32 6.21 0.51
CA ILE A 95 -4.35 7.08 -0.67
C ILE A 95 -5.82 7.43 -0.92
N GLU A 96 -6.09 8.69 -1.20
CA GLU A 96 -7.41 9.25 -1.49
C GLU A 96 -7.36 10.02 -2.81
N LYS A 97 -8.52 10.12 -3.48
CA LYS A 97 -8.71 10.96 -4.66
C LYS A 97 -9.76 12.03 -4.32
N SER A 98 -9.44 13.29 -4.60
CA SER A 98 -10.36 14.43 -4.45
C SER A 98 -10.30 15.27 -5.73
N GLY A 99 -11.37 15.21 -6.53
CA GLY A 99 -11.36 15.73 -7.89
C GLY A 99 -10.27 15.06 -8.74
N ASP A 100 -9.41 15.87 -9.34
CA ASP A 100 -8.28 15.43 -10.17
C ASP A 100 -6.98 15.22 -9.38
N HIS A 101 -7.02 15.39 -8.05
CA HIS A 101 -5.85 15.31 -7.19
C HIS A 101 -5.86 14.03 -6.36
N TYR A 102 -4.67 13.47 -6.14
CA TYR A 102 -4.46 12.37 -5.21
C TYR A 102 -3.75 12.87 -3.96
N PHE A 103 -4.08 12.26 -2.84
CA PHE A 103 -3.46 12.56 -1.55
C PHE A 103 -3.03 11.27 -0.89
N ILE A 104 -1.86 11.29 -0.27
CA ILE A 104 -1.39 10.22 0.59
C ILE A 104 -1.35 10.71 2.02
N THR A 105 -1.93 9.93 2.93
CA THR A 105 -2.09 10.30 4.34
C THR A 105 -1.50 9.20 5.21
N ASP A 106 -0.61 9.59 6.13
CA ASP A 106 -0.11 8.71 7.18
C ASP A 106 -1.19 8.47 8.23
N ARG A 107 -1.41 7.21 8.60
CA ARG A 107 -2.49 6.79 9.52
C ARG A 107 -1.98 6.59 10.94
N ASN A 108 -1.19 7.56 11.43
CA ASN A 108 -0.48 7.49 12.70
C ASN A 108 0.48 6.29 12.76
N SER A 109 1.24 6.09 11.68
CA SER A 109 2.23 5.02 11.67
C SER A 109 3.41 5.36 12.57
N THR A 110 4.10 4.33 13.05
CA THR A 110 5.26 4.48 13.95
C THR A 110 6.47 5.07 13.24
N CYS A 111 6.57 4.86 11.92
CA CYS A 111 7.72 5.27 11.14
C CYS A 111 7.44 6.45 10.23
N GLY A 112 6.19 6.72 9.86
CA GLY A 112 5.81 7.73 8.87
C GLY A 112 5.98 7.26 7.42
N VAL A 113 5.58 8.12 6.48
CA VAL A 113 5.62 7.88 5.04
C VAL A 113 6.50 8.93 4.36
N GLY A 114 7.35 8.50 3.43
CA GLY A 114 8.13 9.39 2.57
C GLY A 114 7.50 9.52 1.19
N VAL A 115 7.48 10.73 0.62
CA VAL A 115 7.10 11.01 -0.76
C VAL A 115 8.20 11.87 -1.39
N ASN A 116 8.98 11.29 -2.29
CA ASN A 116 10.20 11.89 -2.82
C ASN A 116 11.14 12.35 -1.68
N GLN A 117 11.36 13.66 -1.55
CA GLN A 117 12.18 14.29 -0.50
C GLN A 117 11.37 14.74 0.72
N LYS A 118 10.04 14.64 0.67
CA LYS A 118 9.14 15.05 1.76
C LYS A 118 8.77 13.85 2.63
N ARG A 119 8.35 14.12 3.86
CA ARG A 119 7.93 13.11 4.82
C ARG A 119 6.73 13.59 5.62
N ILE A 120 5.81 12.67 5.90
CA ILE A 120 4.59 12.90 6.70
C ILE A 120 4.42 11.82 7.76
N GLY A 121 3.63 12.15 8.78
CA GLY A 121 3.45 11.29 9.94
C GLY A 121 4.65 11.32 10.88
N LYS A 122 4.55 10.59 11.99
CA LYS A 122 5.52 10.53 13.10
C LYS A 122 6.20 11.86 13.45
N ASP A 123 5.71 12.53 14.49
CA ASP A 123 6.28 13.76 15.05
C ASP A 123 6.31 14.96 14.07
N MET A 124 5.70 14.82 12.89
CA MET A 124 5.51 15.89 11.90
C MET A 124 4.16 16.57 12.09
N GLN A 125 4.08 17.87 11.77
CA GLN A 125 2.80 18.60 11.77
C GLN A 125 1.90 18.18 10.60
N GLU A 126 2.50 17.79 9.47
CA GLU A 126 1.78 17.34 8.28
C GLU A 126 1.61 15.82 8.28
N HIS A 127 0.36 15.39 8.09
CA HIS A 127 -0.01 13.97 7.97
C HIS A 127 -0.46 13.59 6.55
N SER A 128 -0.56 14.56 5.63
CA SER A 128 -1.03 14.34 4.27
C SER A 128 -0.24 15.19 3.28
N LEU A 129 0.03 14.63 2.10
CA LEU A 129 0.64 15.31 0.98
C LEU A 129 -0.13 15.03 -0.31
N GLU A 130 -0.12 16.00 -1.22
CA GLU A 130 -0.49 15.75 -2.61
C GLU A 130 0.47 14.72 -3.22
N LEU A 131 -0.09 13.73 -3.91
CA LEU A 131 0.63 12.67 -4.59
C LEU A 131 0.42 12.80 -6.10
N LYS A 132 1.51 12.84 -6.86
CA LYS A 132 1.48 13.00 -8.32
C LYS A 132 1.98 11.75 -9.01
N SER A 133 1.45 11.47 -10.19
CA SER A 133 1.94 10.38 -11.04
C SER A 133 3.44 10.57 -11.27
N GLY A 134 4.23 9.54 -11.00
CA GLY A 134 5.70 9.60 -11.02
C GLY A 134 6.36 9.63 -9.64
N ASP A 135 5.64 10.03 -8.59
CA ASP A 135 6.19 10.18 -7.24
C ASP A 135 6.66 8.85 -6.64
N MET A 136 7.74 8.94 -5.88
CA MET A 136 8.33 7.82 -5.15
C MET A 136 7.80 7.78 -3.72
N VAL A 137 7.01 6.76 -3.40
CA VAL A 137 6.45 6.49 -2.07
C VAL A 137 7.34 5.51 -1.31
N LYS A 138 7.79 5.91 -0.13
CA LYS A 138 8.55 5.08 0.80
C LYS A 138 7.70 4.79 2.04
N ILE A 139 7.42 3.53 2.33
CA ILE A 139 6.62 3.12 3.49
C ILE A 139 7.54 2.77 4.66
N GLY A 140 7.44 3.52 5.76
CA GLY A 140 8.34 3.38 6.90
C GLY A 140 9.56 4.31 6.83
N THR A 141 10.62 3.97 7.56
CA THR A 141 11.82 4.82 7.76
C THR A 141 12.49 5.29 6.45
N GLU A 142 13.41 6.25 6.53
CA GLU A 142 14.14 6.77 5.35
C GLU A 142 14.83 5.69 4.50
N HIS A 143 15.46 4.71 5.17
CA HIS A 143 16.12 3.57 4.55
C HIS A 143 15.22 2.34 4.37
N THR A 144 13.90 2.53 4.34
CA THR A 144 12.96 1.42 4.15
C THR A 144 13.21 0.72 2.80
N PRO A 145 13.13 -0.62 2.77
CA PRO A 145 13.15 -1.35 1.50
C PRO A 145 11.86 -1.17 0.69
N TYR A 146 10.75 -0.75 1.33
CA TYR A 146 9.43 -0.68 0.71
C TYR A 146 9.24 0.62 -0.08
N VAL A 147 9.76 0.61 -1.31
CA VAL A 147 9.74 1.74 -2.22
C VAL A 147 8.86 1.45 -3.44
N TYR A 148 7.91 2.33 -3.69
CA TYR A 148 6.96 2.21 -4.79
C TYR A 148 6.87 3.49 -5.60
N LYS A 149 6.62 3.40 -6.90
CA LYS A 149 6.31 4.54 -7.76
C LYS A 149 4.81 4.63 -7.99
N PHE A 150 4.22 5.79 -7.73
CA PHE A 150 2.81 6.04 -7.99
C PHE A 150 2.56 6.34 -9.47
N ILE A 151 1.50 5.76 -10.03
CA ILE A 151 1.08 5.96 -11.42
C ILE A 151 -0.43 6.19 -11.40
N ALA A 152 -0.90 7.33 -11.90
CA ALA A 152 -2.32 7.64 -12.04
C ALA A 152 -2.78 7.46 -13.49
N PHE A 153 -4.05 7.05 -13.69
CA PHE A 153 -4.67 6.79 -14.99
C PHE A 153 -5.91 7.65 -15.25
N ASP A 154 -5.88 8.88 -14.76
CA ASP A 154 -6.91 9.91 -14.92
C ASP A 154 -7.42 9.97 -16.36
#